data_AF-A0AAU6QUM8-F1
#
_entry.id   AF-A0AAU6QUM8-F1
#
_cell.length_a   1.000
_cell.length_b   1.000
_cell.length_c   1.000
_cell.angle_alpha   90.00
_cell.angle_beta   90.00
_cell.angle_gamma   90.00
#
_symmetry.space_group_name_H-M   'P 1'
#
loop_
_entity.id
_entity.type
_entity.pdbx_description
1 polymer ?
#
loop_
_entity_poly.entity_id
_entity_poly.type
_entity_poly.pdbx_seq_one_letter_code
_entity_poly.pdbx_strand_id
1 'polypeptide(L)'
;MRRLFLAALAATSFVTCVHAQSNASGPLVTPAGKLQFVRVDRDFEGMLDKEIFDRFSASTLTHFDEVGNANDSVTRTLVQTDSGPVLYDFRHHPPLVQRSGKRMTVKRVFWQGDEVVMQSSQGWFRFKGGVLTKLQSSMTTYH
;
A
#
# COMPACT_ATOMS: atom_id res chain seq x y z
N MET A 1 -6.58 45.41 -33.44
CA MET A 1 -7.22 45.32 -32.11
C MET A 1 -7.72 43.89 -31.91
N ARG A 2 -6.86 42.96 -31.47
CA ARG A 2 -6.72 42.48 -30.08
C ARG A 2 -8.06 42.02 -29.48
N ARG A 3 -8.32 40.70 -29.52
CA ARG A 3 -9.21 40.02 -28.57
C ARG A 3 -8.45 38.82 -28.01
N LEU A 4 -8.16 38.93 -26.72
CA LEU A 4 -7.36 38.01 -25.92
C LEU A 4 -8.20 36.76 -25.66
N PHE A 5 -7.71 35.58 -26.06
CA PHE A 5 -8.24 34.32 -25.55
C PHE A 5 -7.63 34.09 -24.17
N LEU A 6 -8.42 34.33 -23.13
CA LEU A 6 -8.12 33.91 -21.76
C LEU A 6 -8.24 32.39 -21.69
N ALA A 7 -7.12 31.69 -21.86
CA ALA A 7 -7.02 30.30 -21.46
C ALA A 7 -6.93 30.26 -19.92
N ALA A 8 -8.06 30.05 -19.27
CA ALA A 8 -8.10 29.76 -17.83
C ALA A 8 -7.61 28.33 -17.62
N LEU A 9 -6.32 28.19 -17.30
CA LEU A 9 -5.74 26.93 -16.87
C LEU A 9 -6.20 26.65 -15.44
N ALA A 10 -7.25 25.84 -15.30
CA ALA A 10 -7.67 25.32 -14.00
C ALA A 10 -6.59 24.36 -13.50
N ALA A 11 -5.73 24.82 -12.60
CA ALA A 11 -4.86 23.95 -11.82
C ALA A 11 -5.74 23.14 -10.87
N THR A 12 -6.14 21.94 -11.28
CA THR A 12 -6.74 20.96 -10.38
C THR A 12 -5.66 20.53 -9.40
N SER A 13 -5.69 21.08 -8.19
CA SER A 13 -4.90 20.64 -7.05
C SER A 13 -5.32 19.22 -6.68
N PHE A 14 -4.75 18.21 -7.33
CA PHE A 14 -4.87 16.85 -6.84
C PHE A 14 -4.07 16.77 -5.55
N VAL A 15 -4.79 16.69 -4.43
CA VAL A 15 -4.23 16.22 -3.17
C VAL A 15 -3.87 14.76 -3.40
N THR A 16 -2.69 14.51 -3.98
CA THR A 16 -2.07 13.19 -3.92
C THR A 16 -1.69 13.02 -2.46
N CYS A 17 -2.59 12.47 -1.65
CA CYS A 17 -2.17 11.86 -0.40
C CYS A 17 -1.21 10.75 -0.79
N VAL A 18 0.07 11.09 -0.83
CA VAL A 18 1.17 10.15 -0.71
C VAL A 18 0.93 9.50 0.64
N HIS A 19 0.13 8.43 0.66
CA HIS A 19 -0.21 7.78 1.91
C HIS A 19 1.09 7.24 2.48
N ALA A 20 1.38 7.76 3.67
CA ALA A 20 2.70 7.74 4.24
C ALA A 20 3.09 6.30 4.54
N GLN A 21 4.33 5.96 4.18
CA GLN A 21 5.03 4.87 4.84
C GLN A 21 4.85 5.03 6.35
N SER A 22 4.36 3.99 7.00
CA SER A 22 4.09 3.95 8.42
C SER A 22 4.82 2.76 9.05
N ASN A 23 5.08 2.90 10.34
CA ASN A 23 5.62 1.87 11.22
C ASN A 23 4.72 1.69 12.45
N ALA A 24 3.48 2.16 12.38
CA ALA A 24 2.52 2.07 13.46
C ALA A 24 2.09 0.62 13.66
N SER A 25 2.17 0.14 14.91
CA SER A 25 1.69 -1.20 15.27
C SER A 25 0.15 -1.31 15.30
N GLY A 26 -0.59 -0.22 15.10
CA GLY A 26 -2.05 -0.17 15.26
C GLY A 26 -2.51 0.22 16.67
N PRO A 27 -3.82 0.14 16.97
CA PRO A 27 -4.87 -0.41 16.10
C PRO A 27 -5.19 0.50 14.92
N LEU A 28 -5.25 -0.07 13.72
CA LEU A 28 -5.72 0.58 12.50
C LEU A 28 -7.15 0.09 12.21
N VAL A 29 -8.08 1.01 11.96
CA VAL A 29 -9.46 0.64 11.64
C VAL A 29 -9.52 0.11 10.21
N THR A 30 -10.06 -1.09 10.01
CA THR A 30 -10.28 -1.68 8.69
C THR A 30 -11.73 -2.17 8.58
N PRO A 31 -12.26 -2.40 7.36
CA PRO A 31 -13.58 -3.00 7.18
C PRO A 31 -13.71 -4.42 7.78
N ALA A 32 -12.60 -5.16 7.90
CA ALA A 32 -12.56 -6.51 8.45
C ALA A 32 -12.31 -6.58 9.96
N GLY A 33 -12.11 -5.44 10.64
CA GLY A 33 -11.79 -5.36 12.06
C GLY A 33 -10.64 -4.40 12.38
N LYS A 34 -10.15 -4.41 13.62
CA LYS A 34 -8.99 -3.60 14.04
C LYS A 34 -7.68 -4.34 13.76
N LEU A 35 -6.90 -3.83 12.81
CA LEU A 35 -5.59 -4.35 12.45
C LEU A 35 -4.54 -3.95 13.49
N GLN A 36 -3.75 -4.91 13.95
CA GLN A 36 -2.60 -4.69 14.81
C GLN A 36 -1.41 -5.53 14.33
N PHE A 37 -0.21 -4.96 14.37
CA PHE A 37 1.05 -5.68 14.15
C PHE A 37 1.80 -5.81 15.47
N VAL A 38 1.96 -7.03 15.95
CA VAL A 38 2.63 -7.32 17.22
C VAL A 38 3.99 -7.94 16.94
N ARG A 39 5.05 -7.37 17.53
CA ARG A 39 6.40 -7.96 17.45
C ARG A 39 6.47 -9.20 18.33
N VAL A 40 6.88 -10.33 17.75
CA VAL A 40 7.15 -11.59 18.46
C VAL A 40 8.53 -12.09 18.04
N ASP A 41 9.52 -11.91 18.90
CA ASP A 41 10.94 -12.17 18.62
C ASP A 41 11.47 -11.43 17.37
N ARG A 42 11.74 -12.17 16.29
CA ARG A 42 12.21 -11.66 14.99
C ARG A 42 11.08 -11.50 13.97
N ASP A 43 9.88 -11.91 14.34
CA ASP A 43 8.70 -11.88 13.49
C ASP A 43 7.72 -10.80 13.96
N PHE A 44 6.76 -10.54 13.09
CA PHE A 44 5.55 -9.82 13.41
C PHE A 44 4.35 -10.71 13.17
N GLU A 45 3.37 -10.61 14.05
CA GLU A 45 2.05 -11.21 13.90
C GLU A 45 1.07 -10.11 13.47
N GLY A 46 0.41 -10.33 12.34
CA GLY A 46 -0.73 -9.53 11.91
C GLY A 46 -1.98 -10.07 12.60
N MET A 47 -2.64 -9.20 13.35
CA MET A 47 -3.84 -9.51 14.11
C MET A 47 -5.02 -8.67 13.64
N LEU A 48 -6.21 -9.27 13.59
CA LEU A 48 -7.49 -8.59 13.41
C LEU A 48 -8.39 -8.93 14.59
N ASP A 49 -8.89 -7.90 15.29
CA ASP A 49 -9.77 -8.07 16.45
C ASP A 49 -9.26 -9.09 17.49
N LYS A 50 -7.92 -9.16 17.62
CA LYS A 50 -7.14 -10.06 18.50
C LYS A 50 -6.91 -11.48 17.97
N GLU A 51 -7.36 -11.80 16.77
CA GLU A 51 -7.04 -13.07 16.11
C GLU A 51 -5.85 -12.91 15.17
N ILE A 52 -4.89 -13.83 15.24
CA ILE A 52 -3.74 -13.84 14.33
C ILE A 52 -4.22 -14.32 12.97
N PHE A 53 -4.06 -13.50 11.93
CA PHE A 53 -4.37 -13.88 10.55
C PHE A 53 -3.11 -14.10 9.71
N ASP A 54 -1.97 -13.53 10.11
CA ASP A 54 -0.70 -13.73 9.41
C ASP A 54 0.51 -13.63 10.34
N ARG A 55 1.63 -14.23 9.92
CA ARG A 55 2.94 -14.07 10.56
C ARG A 55 4.02 -13.89 9.50
N PHE A 56 4.92 -12.94 9.71
CA PHE A 56 6.01 -12.65 8.78
C PHE A 56 7.28 -12.17 9.49
N SER A 57 8.43 -12.46 8.92
CA SER A 57 9.72 -11.95 9.41
C SER A 57 10.04 -10.59 8.80
N ALA A 58 10.46 -9.65 9.64
CA ALA A 58 10.99 -8.36 9.22
C ALA A 58 11.89 -7.77 10.32
N SER A 59 12.98 -7.13 9.92
CA SER A 59 13.83 -6.39 10.86
C SER A 59 13.07 -5.23 11.55
N THR A 60 12.31 -4.46 10.77
CA THR A 60 11.49 -3.33 11.21
C THR A 60 10.13 -3.41 10.56
N LEU A 61 9.08 -3.03 11.28
CA LEU A 61 7.74 -2.90 10.71
C LEU A 61 7.72 -1.68 9.77
N THR A 62 7.51 -1.94 8.48
CA THR A 62 7.30 -0.90 7.47
C THR A 62 6.11 -1.30 6.63
N HIS A 63 5.09 -0.46 6.61
CA HIS A 63 3.90 -0.67 5.82
C HIS A 63 3.43 0.60 5.13
N PHE A 64 2.64 0.42 4.09
CA PHE A 64 2.01 1.48 3.31
C PHE A 64 0.53 1.19 3.31
N ASP A 65 -0.30 2.16 3.64
CA ASP A 65 -1.73 1.95 3.81
C ASP A 65 -2.51 2.64 2.69
N GLU A 66 -3.53 1.96 2.18
CA GLU A 66 -4.60 2.59 1.42
C GLU A 66 -5.70 2.99 2.37
N VAL A 67 -5.96 4.29 2.50
CA VAL A 67 -7.07 4.80 3.28
C VAL A 67 -8.27 4.95 2.36
N GLY A 68 -9.37 4.26 2.71
CA GLY A 68 -10.63 4.37 2.01
C GLY A 68 -11.33 5.70 2.28
N ASN A 69 -12.21 6.11 1.36
CA ASN A 69 -12.94 7.39 1.44
C ASN A 69 -13.93 7.48 2.63
N ALA A 70 -14.27 6.36 3.26
CA ALA A 70 -15.17 6.32 4.40
C ALA A 70 -14.37 6.20 5.70
N ASN A 71 -14.44 7.24 6.54
CA ASN A 71 -13.97 7.25 7.94
C ASN A 71 -12.49 6.89 8.16
N ASP A 72 -11.60 7.25 7.23
CA ASP A 72 -10.16 6.99 7.32
C ASP A 72 -9.79 5.52 7.56
N SER A 73 -10.68 4.58 7.18
CA SER A 73 -10.42 3.15 7.36
C SER A 73 -9.38 2.66 6.37
N VAL A 74 -8.42 1.86 6.82
CA VAL A 74 -7.44 1.21 5.98
C VAL A 74 -8.09 0.04 5.24
N THR A 75 -8.20 0.13 3.92
CA THR A 75 -8.81 -0.90 3.07
C THR A 75 -7.79 -1.96 2.64
N ARG A 76 -6.55 -1.53 2.41
CA ARG A 76 -5.44 -2.39 2.03
C ARG A 76 -4.15 -1.90 2.69
N THR A 77 -3.24 -2.83 2.97
CA THR A 77 -1.90 -2.51 3.48
C THR A 77 -0.86 -3.32 2.73
N LEU A 78 0.19 -2.67 2.25
CA LEU A 78 1.38 -3.33 1.74
C LEU A 78 2.48 -3.32 2.81
N VAL A 79 2.83 -4.48 3.33
CA VAL A 79 3.90 -4.63 4.33
C VAL A 79 5.19 -5.08 3.67
N GLN A 80 6.30 -4.44 4.02
CA GLN A 80 7.63 -4.89 3.62
C GLN A 80 8.12 -5.98 4.59
N THR A 81 8.43 -7.16 4.06
CA THR A 81 8.96 -8.30 4.82
C THR A 81 10.31 -8.75 4.28
N ASP A 82 11.00 -9.62 5.01
CA ASP A 82 12.31 -10.16 4.59
C ASP A 82 12.25 -11.01 3.31
N SER A 83 11.07 -11.59 3.03
CA SER A 83 10.77 -12.39 1.84
C SER A 83 10.22 -11.55 0.67
N GLY A 84 10.00 -10.26 0.88
CA GLY A 84 9.41 -9.32 -0.09
C GLY A 84 8.08 -8.73 0.36
N PRO A 85 7.50 -7.81 -0.42
CA PRO A 85 6.22 -7.18 -0.09
C PRO A 85 5.06 -8.17 0.03
N VAL A 86 4.18 -7.91 0.99
CA VAL A 86 2.93 -8.66 1.22
C VAL A 86 1.78 -7.65 1.19
N LEU A 87 0.77 -7.92 0.37
CA LEU A 87 -0.44 -7.11 0.28
C LEU A 87 -1.54 -7.79 1.10
N TYR A 88 -2.05 -7.07 2.08
CA TYR A 88 -3.25 -7.43 2.83
C TYR A 88 -4.42 -6.61 2.31
N ASP A 89 -5.54 -7.27 2.03
CA ASP A 89 -6.79 -6.65 1.60
C ASP A 89 -7.91 -6.97 2.59
N PHE A 90 -8.33 -5.93 3.32
CA PHE A 90 -9.29 -6.00 4.42
C PHE A 90 -10.73 -5.74 3.97
N ARG A 91 -10.97 -5.63 2.66
CA ARG A 91 -12.32 -5.53 2.10
C ARG A 91 -13.08 -6.87 2.14
N HIS A 92 -12.36 -7.94 2.46
CA HIS A 92 -12.87 -9.31 2.58
C HIS A 92 -12.70 -9.83 4.01
N HIS A 93 -13.53 -10.79 4.40
CA HIS A 93 -13.43 -11.50 5.67
C HIS A 93 -13.47 -13.02 5.41
N PRO A 94 -12.36 -13.78 5.64
CA PRO A 94 -11.07 -13.32 6.16
C PRO A 94 -10.33 -12.41 5.14
N PRO A 95 -9.34 -11.62 5.59
CA PRO A 95 -8.56 -10.77 4.69
C PRO A 95 -7.83 -11.59 3.64
N LEU A 96 -7.71 -11.03 2.44
CA LEU A 96 -6.92 -11.65 1.39
C LEU A 96 -5.44 -11.29 1.59
N VAL A 97 -4.60 -12.32 1.70
CA VAL A 97 -3.14 -12.18 1.85
C VAL A 97 -2.44 -12.58 0.55
N GLN A 98 -1.71 -11.64 -0.05
CA GLN A 98 -0.98 -11.86 -1.29
C GLN A 98 0.51 -11.60 -1.08
N ARG A 99 1.34 -12.64 -1.27
CA ARG A 99 2.78 -12.55 -1.10
C ARG A 99 3.47 -12.43 -2.46
N SER A 100 4.34 -11.43 -2.61
CA SER A 100 5.10 -11.25 -3.84
C SER A 100 6.21 -12.30 -4.02
N GLY A 101 6.72 -12.86 -2.91
CA GLY A 101 7.82 -13.85 -2.90
C GLY A 101 9.17 -13.32 -3.43
N LYS A 102 9.24 -12.03 -3.79
CA LYS A 102 10.44 -11.41 -4.37
C LYS A 102 10.99 -10.37 -3.41
N ARG A 103 12.15 -10.69 -2.84
CA ARG A 103 12.89 -9.76 -1.97
C ARG A 103 13.21 -8.46 -2.70
N MET A 104 12.68 -7.36 -2.18
CA MET A 104 12.95 -6.00 -2.64
C MET A 104 12.61 -4.99 -1.54
N THR A 105 13.22 -3.82 -1.62
CA THR A 105 12.87 -2.66 -0.79
C THR A 105 11.92 -1.75 -1.54
N VAL A 106 10.75 -1.50 -0.97
CA VAL A 106 9.75 -0.59 -1.52
C VAL A 106 10.06 0.81 -1.01
N LYS A 107 10.21 1.76 -1.94
CA LYS A 107 10.49 3.17 -1.63
C LYS A 107 9.23 4.02 -1.63
N ARG A 108 8.30 3.72 -2.56
CA ARG A 108 7.03 4.42 -2.71
C ARG A 108 5.96 3.45 -3.18
N VAL A 109 4.72 3.76 -2.82
CA VAL A 109 3.53 2.99 -3.18
C VAL A 109 2.50 3.93 -3.77
N PHE A 110 1.83 3.48 -4.82
CA PHE A 110 0.73 4.17 -5.49
C PHE A 110 -0.42 3.18 -5.67
N TRP A 111 -1.54 3.48 -5.04
CA TRP A 111 -2.74 2.65 -5.05
C TRP A 111 -3.59 2.97 -6.28
N GLN A 112 -3.93 1.96 -7.08
CA GLN A 112 -4.71 2.16 -8.32
C GLN A 112 -5.75 1.06 -8.49
N GLY A 113 -7.02 1.38 -8.25
CA GLY A 113 -8.10 0.40 -8.37
C GLY A 113 -7.83 -0.82 -7.49
N ASP A 114 -7.68 -1.99 -8.11
CA ASP A 114 -7.37 -3.26 -7.43
C ASP A 114 -5.87 -3.62 -7.39
N GLU A 115 -5.00 -2.78 -7.95
CA GLU A 115 -3.56 -2.99 -7.97
C GLU A 115 -2.79 -1.97 -7.13
N VAL A 116 -1.54 -2.33 -6.83
CA VAL A 116 -0.58 -1.47 -6.17
C VAL A 116 0.68 -1.38 -7.00
N VAL A 117 1.08 -0.15 -7.31
CA VAL A 117 2.32 0.16 -8.03
C VAL A 117 3.39 0.57 -7.02
N MET A 118 4.54 -0.08 -7.09
CA MET A 118 5.66 0.11 -6.18
C MET A 118 6.86 0.65 -6.94
N GLN A 119 7.50 1.66 -6.35
CA GLN A 119 8.84 2.07 -6.75
C GLN A 119 9.88 1.37 -5.88
N SER A 120 10.88 0.75 -6.51
CA SER A 120 12.06 0.19 -5.84
C SER A 120 13.34 0.71 -6.49
N SER A 121 14.51 0.34 -5.94
CA SER A 121 15.79 0.58 -6.63
C SER A 121 15.94 -0.18 -7.95
N GLN A 122 15.22 -1.29 -8.13
CA GLN A 122 15.27 -2.13 -9.33
C GLN A 122 14.32 -1.65 -10.45
N GLY A 123 13.58 -0.56 -10.20
CA GLY A 123 12.57 -0.01 -11.09
C GLY A 123 11.16 -0.07 -10.49
N TRP A 124 10.18 0.05 -11.37
CA TRP A 124 8.76 0.06 -11.04
C TRP A 124 8.15 -1.34 -11.15
N PHE A 125 7.25 -1.67 -10.24
CA PHE A 125 6.57 -2.95 -10.17
C PHE A 125 5.09 -2.75 -9.94
N ARG A 126 4.27 -3.60 -10.56
CA ARG A 126 2.82 -3.67 -10.36
C ARG A 126 2.51 -4.97 -9.65
N PHE A 127 1.71 -4.92 -8.60
CA PHE A 127 1.29 -6.10 -7.85
C PHE A 127 -0.23 -6.16 -7.83
N LYS A 128 -0.77 -7.23 -8.39
CA LYS A 128 -2.21 -7.45 -8.56
C LYS A 128 -2.52 -8.93 -8.54
N GLY A 129 -3.47 -9.34 -7.70
CA GLY A 129 -3.92 -10.74 -7.63
C GLY A 129 -2.78 -11.73 -7.35
N GLY A 130 -1.83 -11.35 -6.49
CA GLY A 130 -0.64 -12.17 -6.20
C GLY A 130 0.44 -12.18 -7.29
N VAL A 131 0.26 -11.48 -8.40
CA VAL A 131 1.23 -11.43 -9.50
C VAL A 131 2.03 -10.15 -9.47
N LEU A 132 3.35 -10.26 -9.38
CA LEU A 132 4.29 -9.15 -9.41
C LEU A 132 4.89 -8.98 -10.81
N THR A 133 4.53 -7.91 -11.51
CA THR A 133 5.02 -7.59 -12.85
C THR A 133 6.02 -6.43 -12.79
N LYS A 134 7.22 -6.60 -13.38
CA LYS A 134 8.14 -5.47 -13.57
C LYS A 134 7.60 -4.59 -14.70
N LEU A 135 7.45 -3.30 -14.43
CA LEU A 135 7.02 -2.35 -15.43
C LEU A 135 8.22 -1.90 -16.26
N GLN A 136 8.09 -1.95 -17.58
CA GLN A 136 9.04 -1.29 -18.48
C GLN A 136 8.79 0.22 -18.43
N SER A 137 9.85 1.03 -18.55
CA SER A 137 9.84 2.50 -18.50
C SER A 137 8.49 3.09 -18.91
N SER A 138 7.67 3.43 -17.91
CA SER A 138 6.35 3.99 -18.15
C SER A 138 6.48 5.50 -18.23
N MET A 139 6.01 6.12 -19.31
CA MET A 139 5.69 7.55 -19.31
C MET A 139 4.52 7.88 -18.35
N THR A 140 3.96 6.87 -17.68
CA THR A 140 2.87 6.99 -16.70
C THR A 140 3.37 7.63 -15.41
N THR A 141 2.83 8.80 -15.12
CA THR A 141 2.91 9.40 -13.79
C THR A 141 1.92 8.69 -12.87
N TYR A 142 2.43 8.14 -11.78
CA TYR A 142 1.61 7.56 -10.72
C TYR A 142 1.36 8.62 -9.65
N HIS A 143 0.11 8.70 -9.18
CA HIS A 143 -0.40 9.69 -8.24
C HIS A 143 -0.93 9.01 -6.97
#